data_AF-A2HGW1-F1
#
_entry.id   AF-A2HGW1-F1
#
_cell.length_a   1.000
_cell.length_b   1.000
_cell.length_c   1.000
_cell.angle_alpha   90.00
_cell.angle_beta   90.00
_cell.angle_gamma   90.00
#
_symmetry.space_group_name_H-M   'P 1'
#
loop_
_entity.id
_entity.type
_entity.pdbx_description
1 polymer ?
#
loop_
_entity_poly.entity_id
_entity_poly.type
_entity_poly.pdbx_seq_one_letter_code
_entity_poly.pdbx_strand_id
1 'polypeptide(L)' 'TALHFAAFYNNRETAEILISHGININEKDNIGQTALHKATRYIDKETTEILI' A
#
# COMPACT_ATOMS: atom_id res chain seq x y z
N THR A 1 4.65 1.55 7.34
CA THR A 1 4.31 2.96 7.04
C THR A 1 2.81 3.13 6.95
N ALA A 2 2.30 4.36 6.87
CA ALA A 2 0.87 4.62 6.64
C ALA A 2 0.35 3.90 5.36
N LEU A 3 1.17 3.84 4.30
CA LEU A 3 0.83 3.13 3.07
C LEU A 3 0.67 1.62 3.26
N HIS A 4 1.45 0.99 4.15
CA HIS A 4 1.29 -0.44 4.45
C HIS A 4 -0.06 -0.73 5.12
N PHE A 5 -0.53 0.17 6.00
CA PHE A 5 -1.83 0.03 6.63
C PHE A 5 -2.95 0.28 5.62
N ALA A 6 -2.85 1.33 4.80
CA ALA A 6 -3.81 1.58 3.73
C ALA A 6 -3.94 0.38 2.78
N ALA A 7 -2.80 -0.20 2.37
CA ALA A 7 -2.75 -1.42 1.56
C ALA A 7 -3.35 -2.64 2.28
N PHE A 8 -3.04 -2.83 3.56
CA PHE A 8 -3.55 -3.95 4.36
C PHE A 8 -5.07 -3.90 4.54
N TYR A 9 -5.64 -2.71 4.68
CA TYR A 9 -7.09 -2.49 4.84
C TYR A 9 -7.84 -2.24 3.52
N ASN A 10 -7.19 -2.41 2.36
CA ASN A 10 -7.73 -2.08 1.04
C ASN A 10 -8.33 -0.65 0.97
N ASN A 11 -7.70 0.31 1.64
CA ASN A 11 -8.14 1.70 1.67
C ASN A 11 -7.50 2.48 0.52
N ARG A 12 -8.11 2.36 -0.66
CA ARG A 12 -7.70 3.01 -1.91
C ARG A 12 -7.55 4.53 -1.77
N GLU A 13 -8.57 5.21 -1.26
CA GLU A 13 -8.57 6.68 -1.15
C GLU A 13 -7.38 7.18 -0.29
N THR A 14 -7.13 6.51 0.83
CA THR A 14 -5.97 6.84 1.68
C THR A 14 -4.66 6.55 0.97
N ALA A 15 -4.56 5.44 0.21
CA ALA A 15 -3.37 5.13 -0.57
C ALA A 15 -3.09 6.20 -1.64
N GLU A 16 -4.12 6.66 -2.37
CA GLU A 16 -3.99 7.73 -3.38
C GLU A 16 -3.52 9.05 -2.77
N ILE A 17 -4.11 9.44 -1.64
CA ILE A 17 -3.68 10.65 -0.91
C ILE A 17 -2.21 10.52 -0.52
N LEU A 18 -1.80 9.41 0.08
CA LEU A 18 -0.41 9.21 0.50
C LEU A 18 0.57 9.24 -0.68
N ILE A 19 0.22 8.59 -1.80
CA ILE A 19 1.05 8.58 -3.02
C ILE A 19 1.17 9.99 -3.61
N SER A 20 0.08 10.78 -3.59
CA SER A 20 0.10 12.17 -4.07
C SER A 20 1.07 13.08 -3.29
N HIS A 21 1.41 12.72 -2.04
CA HIS A 21 2.40 13.43 -1.24
C HIS A 21 3.85 13.02 -1.57
N GLY A 22 4.07 12.16 -2.57
CA GLY A 22 5.40 11.79 -3.05
C GLY A 22 6.15 10.83 -2.13
N ILE A 23 5.44 10.05 -1.31
CA ILE A 23 6.08 9.04 -0.45
C ILE A 23 6.73 7.94 -1.29
N ASN A 24 7.72 7.26 -0.70
CA ASN A 24 8.33 6.09 -1.33
C ASN A 24 7.41 4.87 -1.24
N ILE A 25 6.76 4.51 -2.34
CA ILE A 25 5.86 3.33 -2.42
C ILE A 25 6.59 2.00 -2.19
N ASN A 26 7.91 1.96 -2.43
CA ASN A 26 8.75 0.78 -2.31
C ASN A 26 9.42 0.64 -0.94
N GLU A 27 9.07 1.50 0.02
CA GLU A 27 9.56 1.39 1.38
C GLU A 27 9.18 0.03 1.99
N LYS A 28 10.12 -0.57 2.71
CA LYS A 28 9.92 -1.86 3.38
C LYS A 28 9.59 -1.66 4.85
N ASP A 29 8.64 -2.42 5.37
CA ASP A 29 8.37 -2.51 6.81
C ASP A 29 9.45 -3.31 7.56
N ASN A 30 9.26 -3.46 8.87
CA ASN A 30 10.20 -4.14 9.76
C ASN A 30 10.40 -5.63 9.45
N ILE A 31 9.57 -6.23 8.58
CA ILE A 31 9.71 -7.61 8.12
C ILE A 31 10.10 -7.69 6.63
N GLY A 32 10.53 -6.58 6.04
CA GLY A 32 11.03 -6.52 4.66
C GLY A 32 9.94 -6.49 3.59
N GLN A 33 8.68 -6.30 3.95
CA GLN A 33 7.55 -6.26 3.02
C GLN A 33 7.27 -4.83 2.55
N THR A 34 6.86 -4.65 1.30
CA THR A 34 6.34 -3.36 0.79
C THR A 34 4.83 -3.28 0.98
N ALA A 35 4.24 -2.11 0.72
CA ALA A 35 2.79 -1.94 0.73
C ALA A 35 2.08 -2.93 -0.22
N LEU A 36 2.65 -3.18 -1.41
CA LEU A 36 2.12 -4.15 -2.36
C LEU A 36 2.06 -5.57 -1.77
N HIS A 37 3.08 -6.01 -1.04
CA HIS A 37 3.07 -7.32 -0.37
C HIS A 37 1.95 -7.45 0.67
N LYS A 38 1.54 -6.34 1.31
CA LYS A 38 0.40 -6.33 2.24
C LYS A 38 -0.93 -6.39 1.50
N ALA A 39 -1.06 -5.66 0.39
CA ALA A 39 -2.28 -5.64 -0.44
C ALA A 39 -2.60 -7.04 -0.99
N THR A 40 -1.59 -7.83 -1.37
CA THR A 40 -1.80 -9.16 -1.95
C THR A 40 -2.23 -10.25 -0.95
N ARG A 41 -2.20 -10.00 0.37
CA ARG A 41 -2.60 -11.00 1.38
C ARG A 41 -4.11 -11.18 1.51
N TYR A 42 -4.88 -10.19 1.06
CA TYR A 42 -6.33 -10.21 1.05
C TYR A 42 -6.73 -10.04 -0.42
N ILE A 43 -7.53 -10.96 -0.96
CA ILE A 43 -7.86 -11.03 -2.39
C ILE A 43 -8.75 -9.83 -2.74
N ASP A 44 -8.15 -8.66 -2.87
CA ASP A 44 -8.86 -7.43 -3.20
C ASP A 44 -8.01 -6.59 -4.16
N LYS A 45 -8.56 -6.39 -5.36
CA LYS A 45 -7.81 -5.93 -6.54
C LYS A 45 -7.63 -4.41 -6.58
N GLU A 46 -8.45 -3.68 -5.84
CA GLU A 46 -8.61 -2.24 -6.06
C GLU A 46 -7.39 -1.43 -5.59
N THR A 47 -6.82 -1.78 -4.42
CA THR A 47 -5.60 -1.10 -3.94
C THR A 47 -4.33 -1.64 -4.60
N THR A 48 -4.32 -2.87 -5.14
CA THR A 48 -3.15 -3.41 -5.84
C THR A 48 -2.80 -2.63 -7.11
N GLU A 49 -3.79 -2.10 -7.84
CA GLU A 49 -3.57 -1.35 -9.09
C GLU A 49 -2.80 -0.03 -8.88
N ILE A 50 -2.90 0.57 -7.69
CA ILE A 50 -2.31 1.88 -7.36
C ILE A 50 -0.88 1.72 -6.83
N LEU A 51 -0.50 0.49 -6.47
CA LEU A 51 0.79 0.15 -5.88
C LEU A 51 1.76 -0.51 -6.87
N ILE A 52 1.39 -0.58 -8.16
CA ILE A 52 2.24 -0.99 -9.30
C ILE A 52 2.94 0.25 -9.86
#